data_AF-A0A913Z3F1-F1
#
_entry.id   AF-A0A913Z3F1-F1
#
_cell.length_a   1.000
_cell.length_b   1.000
_cell.length_c   1.000
_cell.angle_alpha   90.00
_cell.angle_beta   90.00
_cell.angle_gamma   90.00
#
_symmetry.space_group_name_H-M   'P 1'
#
loop_
_entity.id
_entity.type
_entity.pdbx_description
1 polymer ?
#
loop_
_entity_poly.entity_id
_entity_poly.type
_entity_poly.pdbx_seq_one_letter_code
_entity_poly.pdbx_strand_id
1 'polypeptide(L)'
;MGSNQSNTSKVIGYTSAWVEFEDDWFDQGASRYAYKGTFHGEPHLEGKPCVVKVYKEEWYERMSEYAWKADDRAYCKAHDMARLFNIRYNTSKPIEFVKPEFTQVDTRAAYNFLGFIPFERNVKGKLPGTSDSVSNIIPANATLAVERYLEGDYVKFNNNSGYLAREDIATPAAFSHFTYHESNGTALVCDLQGVRSRAGYKFTDPAVSSSGTQLGFYGSTDLGICGIVKFFKNHRCNELCKGLKKPKITNLSLGERVVLAKIVDNMPSHSASTHTYQLSLSSGVSTRDINRIQNNIRLEAVSEEPV
;
A
#
# COMPACT_ATOMS: atom_id res chain seq x y z
N MET A 1 -4.47 40.48 17.37
CA MET A 1 -5.38 39.34 17.30
C MET A 1 -5.04 38.57 16.04
N GLY A 2 -4.77 37.27 16.15
CA GLY A 2 -4.57 36.40 15.00
C GLY A 2 -5.43 35.15 15.14
N SER A 3 -5.78 34.54 14.02
CA SER A 3 -6.57 33.30 13.98
C SER A 3 -5.75 32.20 13.30
N ASN A 4 -5.99 30.97 13.73
CA ASN A 4 -5.42 29.79 13.09
C ASN A 4 -6.39 29.27 12.04
N GLN A 5 -5.83 28.90 10.90
CA GLN A 5 -6.50 28.19 9.82
C GLN A 5 -5.90 26.79 9.75
N SER A 6 -6.75 25.79 9.57
CA SER A 6 -6.35 24.37 9.48
C SER A 6 -6.13 23.94 8.05
N ASN A 7 -5.48 22.78 7.85
CA ASN A 7 -5.45 22.15 6.54
C ASN A 7 -6.81 21.53 6.21
N THR A 8 -7.29 21.73 5.00
CA THR A 8 -8.54 21.15 4.52
C THR A 8 -8.39 20.52 3.14
N SER A 9 -9.29 19.59 2.81
CA SER A 9 -9.44 19.07 1.46
C SER A 9 -10.55 19.78 0.68
N LYS A 10 -10.49 19.66 -0.65
CA LYS A 10 -11.65 19.85 -1.50
C LYS A 10 -12.69 18.77 -1.18
N VAL A 11 -13.93 19.00 -1.59
CA VAL A 11 -15.01 18.01 -1.47
C VAL A 11 -14.63 16.68 -2.13
N ILE A 12 -15.06 15.59 -1.51
CA ILE A 12 -14.70 14.23 -1.89
C ILE A 12 -15.74 13.68 -2.86
N GLY A 13 -15.30 13.31 -4.06
CA GLY A 13 -16.15 12.71 -5.09
C GLY A 13 -17.34 13.59 -5.46
N TYR A 14 -18.55 13.00 -5.41
CA TYR A 14 -19.82 13.69 -5.69
C TYR A 14 -20.63 14.00 -4.42
N THR A 15 -19.99 13.96 -3.25
CA THR A 15 -20.62 14.21 -1.94
C THR A 15 -20.42 15.66 -1.49
N SER A 16 -21.01 16.06 -0.36
CA SER A 16 -20.60 17.30 0.33
C SER A 16 -19.49 17.06 1.36
N ALA A 17 -18.92 15.85 1.43
CA ALA A 17 -17.90 15.53 2.43
C ALA A 17 -16.57 16.20 2.11
N TRP A 18 -15.91 16.74 3.12
CA TRP A 18 -14.53 17.21 3.07
C TRP A 18 -13.83 16.84 4.38
N VAL A 19 -12.50 17.01 4.44
CA VAL A 19 -11.73 16.70 5.66
C VAL A 19 -10.92 17.89 6.14
N GLU A 20 -10.89 18.07 7.45
CA GLU A 20 -9.90 18.87 8.17
C GLU A 20 -8.81 17.93 8.69
N PHE A 21 -7.53 18.32 8.62
CA PHE A 21 -6.44 17.45 9.10
C PHE A 21 -5.28 18.21 9.74
N GLU A 22 -4.57 17.49 10.61
CA GLU A 22 -3.50 18.02 11.46
C GLU A 22 -2.32 18.57 10.65
N ASP A 23 -1.56 19.48 11.25
CA ASP A 23 -0.33 20.03 10.67
C ASP A 23 0.80 19.00 10.63
N ASP A 24 0.82 18.07 11.58
CA ASP A 24 1.91 17.12 11.76
C ASP A 24 1.47 15.71 11.32
N TRP A 25 2.30 15.04 10.51
CA TRP A 25 2.06 13.65 10.14
C TRP A 25 2.50 12.71 11.26
N PHE A 26 1.75 11.63 11.46
CA PHE A 26 2.03 10.63 12.50
C PHE A 26 2.75 9.39 11.96
N ASP A 27 2.71 9.15 10.65
CA ASP A 27 3.43 8.06 9.98
C ASP A 27 3.79 8.45 8.54
N GLN A 28 4.70 7.70 7.92
CA GLN A 28 5.03 7.88 6.52
C GLN A 28 5.35 6.56 5.83
N GLY A 29 4.91 6.46 4.57
CA GLY A 29 5.29 5.39 3.67
C GLY A 29 6.33 5.83 2.64
N ALA A 30 6.56 4.97 1.67
CA ALA A 30 7.48 5.26 0.57
C ALA A 30 6.99 6.44 -0.29
N SER A 31 5.67 6.55 -0.52
CA SER A 31 5.07 7.55 -1.42
C SER A 31 4.29 8.68 -0.75
N ARG A 32 3.93 8.53 0.54
CA ARG A 32 2.93 9.38 1.20
C ARG A 32 3.29 9.64 2.66
N TYR A 33 2.87 10.79 3.19
CA TYR A 33 2.79 11.09 4.63
C TYR A 33 1.36 10.85 5.12
N ALA A 34 1.17 10.32 6.33
CA ALA A 34 -0.14 10.04 6.92
C ALA A 34 -0.45 10.99 8.08
N TYR A 35 -1.61 11.63 8.01
CA TYR A 35 -2.11 12.63 8.95
C TYR A 35 -3.41 12.15 9.56
N LYS A 36 -3.66 12.54 10.81
CA LYS A 36 -4.98 12.40 11.41
C LYS A 36 -5.89 13.48 10.85
N GLY A 37 -7.12 13.14 10.55
CA GLY A 37 -8.13 14.08 10.13
C GLY A 37 -9.52 13.76 10.67
N THR A 38 -10.44 14.65 10.36
CA THR A 38 -11.85 14.56 10.74
C THR A 38 -12.70 14.86 9.52
N PHE A 39 -13.74 14.06 9.29
CA PHE A 39 -14.72 14.30 8.23
C PHE A 39 -15.72 15.38 8.61
N HIS A 40 -16.11 16.18 7.62
CA HIS A 40 -17.10 17.26 7.70
C HIS A 40 -18.02 17.28 6.49
N GLY A 41 -19.16 17.96 6.60
CA GLY A 41 -20.05 18.32 5.48
C GLY A 41 -21.12 17.28 5.13
N GLU A 42 -20.98 16.03 5.57
CA GLU A 42 -21.96 14.95 5.38
C GLU A 42 -22.48 14.45 6.73
N PRO A 43 -23.80 14.45 7.01
CA PRO A 43 -24.33 14.13 8.34
C PRO A 43 -23.90 12.77 8.91
N HIS A 44 -23.70 11.78 8.05
CA HIS A 44 -23.32 10.42 8.45
C HIS A 44 -21.79 10.25 8.64
N LEU A 45 -20.99 11.26 8.26
CA LEU A 45 -19.54 11.29 8.41
C LEU A 45 -19.05 12.35 9.39
N GLU A 46 -19.83 13.40 9.63
CA GLU A 46 -19.49 14.54 10.48
C GLU A 46 -18.84 14.12 11.80
N GLY A 47 -17.66 14.69 12.09
CA GLY A 47 -16.90 14.45 13.31
C GLY A 47 -16.21 13.09 13.39
N LYS A 48 -16.37 12.20 12.39
CA LYS A 48 -15.71 10.88 12.41
C LYS A 48 -14.24 10.99 12.05
N PRO A 49 -13.35 10.23 12.73
CA PRO A 49 -11.93 10.25 12.46
C PRO A 49 -11.61 9.60 11.10
N CYS A 50 -10.59 10.16 10.44
CA CYS A 50 -10.05 9.67 9.18
C CYS A 50 -8.52 9.72 9.18
N VAL A 51 -7.93 9.05 8.20
CA VAL A 51 -6.51 9.17 7.87
C VAL A 51 -6.41 9.87 6.52
N VAL A 52 -5.68 10.98 6.48
CA VAL A 52 -5.39 11.73 5.27
C VAL A 52 -3.96 11.42 4.85
N LYS A 53 -3.79 10.90 3.63
CA LYS A 53 -2.47 10.59 3.07
C LYS A 53 -2.11 11.59 1.99
N VAL A 54 -1.10 12.39 2.26
CA VAL A 54 -0.57 13.40 1.33
C VAL A 54 0.56 12.75 0.52
N TYR A 55 0.47 12.77 -0.81
CA TYR A 55 1.57 12.29 -1.66
C TYR A 55 2.79 13.21 -1.55
N LYS A 56 3.99 12.62 -1.45
CA LYS A 56 5.24 13.39 -1.41
C LYS A 56 5.53 14.00 -2.79
N GLU A 57 6.12 15.18 -2.82
CA GLU A 57 6.38 15.97 -4.04
C GLU A 57 7.19 15.19 -5.08
N GLU A 58 8.25 14.49 -4.65
CA GLU A 58 9.09 13.62 -5.49
C GLU A 58 8.30 12.52 -6.23
N TRP A 59 7.14 12.12 -5.71
CA TRP A 59 6.24 11.16 -6.37
C TRP A 59 5.31 11.82 -7.36
N TYR A 60 4.88 13.05 -7.09
CA TYR A 60 4.14 13.85 -8.04
C TYR A 60 4.98 14.16 -9.28
N GLU A 61 6.26 14.51 -9.12
CA GLU A 61 7.14 14.77 -10.27
C GLU A 61 7.38 13.52 -11.14
N ARG A 62 7.44 12.33 -10.51
CA ARG A 62 7.71 11.07 -11.22
C ARG A 62 6.49 10.45 -11.89
N MET A 63 5.30 10.62 -11.31
CA MET A 63 4.07 9.94 -11.75
C MET A 63 2.97 10.91 -12.19
N SER A 64 3.14 12.22 -11.97
CA SER A 64 2.13 13.26 -12.21
C SER A 64 0.77 12.90 -11.59
N GLU A 65 -0.33 13.34 -12.20
CA GLU A 65 -1.72 13.00 -11.86
C GLU A 65 -2.05 11.48 -11.88
N TYR A 66 -1.09 10.59 -12.14
CA TYR A 66 -1.29 9.14 -12.19
C TYR A 66 -0.89 8.40 -10.91
N ALA A 67 -0.25 9.07 -9.94
CA ALA A 67 0.15 8.45 -8.68
C ALA A 67 -1.04 7.82 -7.94
N TRP A 68 -2.12 8.58 -7.77
CA TRP A 68 -3.35 8.09 -7.12
C TRP A 68 -4.04 6.98 -7.92
N LYS A 69 -3.95 7.01 -9.25
CA LYS A 69 -4.52 5.94 -10.11
C LYS A 69 -3.83 4.60 -9.86
N ALA A 70 -2.55 4.61 -9.48
CA ALA A 70 -1.84 3.38 -9.14
C ALA A 70 -2.36 2.76 -7.83
N ASP A 71 -2.56 3.59 -6.81
CA ASP A 71 -3.14 3.17 -5.54
C ASP A 71 -4.60 2.71 -5.73
N ASP A 72 -5.38 3.39 -6.57
CA ASP A 72 -6.74 2.98 -6.93
C ASP A 72 -6.77 1.62 -7.64
N ARG A 73 -5.86 1.38 -8.60
CA ARG A 73 -5.71 0.06 -9.24
C ARG A 73 -5.37 -1.04 -8.24
N ALA A 74 -4.45 -0.77 -7.31
CA ALA A 74 -4.03 -1.71 -6.28
C ALA A 74 -5.20 -2.03 -5.33
N TYR A 75 -5.91 -1.00 -4.87
CA TYR A 75 -7.13 -1.14 -4.07
C TYR A 75 -8.19 -1.96 -4.81
N CYS A 76 -8.54 -1.61 -6.05
CA CYS A 76 -9.57 -2.31 -6.82
C CYS A 76 -9.21 -3.80 -6.97
N LYS A 77 -7.95 -4.11 -7.31
CA LYS A 77 -7.48 -5.49 -7.42
C LYS A 77 -7.62 -6.24 -6.08
N ALA A 78 -7.20 -5.63 -4.98
CA ALA A 78 -7.28 -6.23 -3.66
C ALA A 78 -8.72 -6.44 -3.19
N HIS A 79 -9.59 -5.46 -3.43
CA HIS A 79 -11.02 -5.50 -3.13
C HIS A 79 -11.72 -6.65 -3.88
N ASP A 80 -11.53 -6.75 -5.19
CA ASP A 80 -12.12 -7.82 -6.00
C ASP A 80 -11.65 -9.20 -5.54
N MET A 81 -10.35 -9.36 -5.30
CA MET A 81 -9.79 -10.61 -4.78
C MET A 81 -10.35 -10.96 -3.41
N ALA A 82 -10.53 -9.98 -2.51
CA ALA A 82 -11.11 -10.21 -1.19
C ALA A 82 -12.56 -10.70 -1.30
N ARG A 83 -13.36 -10.12 -2.21
CA ARG A 83 -14.73 -10.60 -2.47
C ARG A 83 -14.74 -12.06 -2.94
N LEU A 84 -13.90 -12.39 -3.92
CA LEU A 84 -13.78 -13.76 -4.44
C LEU A 84 -13.31 -14.74 -3.36
N PHE A 85 -12.33 -14.35 -2.53
CA PHE A 85 -11.85 -15.15 -1.41
C PHE A 85 -12.95 -15.41 -0.39
N ASN A 86 -13.67 -14.36 0.02
CA ASN A 86 -14.75 -14.48 1.01
C ASN A 86 -15.86 -15.41 0.51
N ILE A 87 -16.22 -15.35 -0.77
CA ILE A 87 -17.18 -16.25 -1.40
C ILE A 87 -16.65 -17.69 -1.42
N ARG A 88 -15.42 -17.89 -1.91
CA ARG A 88 -14.82 -19.22 -2.07
C ARG A 88 -14.72 -19.99 -0.76
N TYR A 89 -14.30 -19.33 0.32
CA TYR A 89 -14.03 -19.98 1.60
C TYR A 89 -15.19 -19.88 2.59
N ASN A 90 -16.25 -19.12 2.27
CA ASN A 90 -17.41 -18.92 3.15
C ASN A 90 -17.01 -18.63 4.61
N THR A 91 -16.05 -17.72 4.79
CA THR A 91 -15.43 -17.46 6.09
C THR A 91 -16.34 -16.63 7.01
N SER A 92 -16.37 -16.98 8.30
CA SER A 92 -17.01 -16.15 9.34
C SER A 92 -16.19 -14.91 9.72
N LYS A 93 -14.98 -14.79 9.18
CA LYS A 93 -14.05 -13.67 9.35
C LYS A 93 -13.62 -13.16 7.97
N PRO A 94 -14.47 -12.41 7.26
CA PRO A 94 -14.17 -11.88 5.93
C PRO A 94 -12.96 -10.94 5.93
N ILE A 95 -12.35 -10.81 4.76
CA ILE A 95 -11.37 -9.77 4.46
C ILE A 95 -12.08 -8.62 3.75
N GLU A 96 -11.86 -7.40 4.22
CA GLU A 96 -12.33 -6.17 3.60
C GLU A 96 -11.17 -5.18 3.48
N PHE A 97 -11.14 -4.43 2.37
CA PHE A 97 -10.22 -3.32 2.18
C PHE A 97 -10.95 -1.99 2.34
N VAL A 98 -10.37 -1.07 3.11
CA VAL A 98 -10.87 0.30 3.22
C VAL A 98 -10.69 0.98 1.87
N LYS A 99 -11.78 1.52 1.33
CA LYS A 99 -11.74 2.30 0.09
C LYS A 99 -11.06 3.64 0.35
N PRO A 100 -9.96 3.97 -0.36
CA PRO A 100 -9.44 5.33 -0.38
C PRO A 100 -10.35 6.20 -1.25
N GLU A 101 -10.63 7.41 -0.78
CA GLU A 101 -11.24 8.45 -1.60
C GLU A 101 -10.19 9.49 -1.95
N PHE A 102 -10.10 9.84 -3.24
CA PHE A 102 -9.06 10.73 -3.73
C PHE A 102 -9.58 12.16 -3.91
N THR A 103 -8.84 13.13 -3.40
CA THR A 103 -9.14 14.57 -3.49
C THR A 103 -7.85 15.38 -3.53
N GLN A 104 -7.92 16.69 -3.34
CA GLN A 104 -6.78 17.60 -3.26
C GLN A 104 -6.88 18.45 -2.01
N VAL A 105 -5.75 19.00 -1.58
CA VAL A 105 -5.71 20.10 -0.63
C VAL A 105 -6.54 21.27 -1.18
N ASP A 106 -7.34 21.88 -0.31
CA ASP A 106 -8.10 23.10 -0.59
C ASP A 106 -7.45 24.28 0.14
N THR A 107 -7.33 24.15 1.46
CA THR A 107 -6.70 25.15 2.32
C THR A 107 -5.49 24.56 3.01
N ARG A 108 -4.42 25.36 3.12
CA ARG A 108 -3.24 25.05 3.92
C ARG A 108 -3.30 25.79 5.24
N ALA A 109 -2.79 25.16 6.29
CA ALA A 109 -2.77 25.74 7.60
C ALA A 109 -1.88 26.98 7.63
N ALA A 110 -2.42 28.05 8.18
CA ALA A 110 -1.76 29.35 8.27
C ALA A 110 -2.11 30.03 9.59
N TYR A 111 -1.18 30.84 10.07
CA TYR A 111 -1.47 31.84 11.09
C TYR A 111 -1.76 33.17 10.41
N ASN A 112 -2.97 33.70 10.60
CA ASN A 112 -3.36 34.99 10.02
C ASN A 112 -3.04 36.13 10.98
N PHE A 113 -1.99 36.89 10.69
CA PHE A 113 -1.64 38.10 11.42
C PHE A 113 -2.48 39.28 10.95
N LEU A 114 -2.97 40.10 11.87
CA LEU A 114 -3.91 41.21 11.62
C LEU A 114 -5.20 40.80 10.89
N GLY A 115 -5.51 39.51 10.81
CA GLY A 115 -6.71 38.97 10.18
C GLY A 115 -6.63 38.77 8.66
N PHE A 116 -5.53 39.14 8.00
CA PHE A 116 -5.41 39.03 6.54
C PHE A 116 -4.00 38.74 6.01
N ILE A 117 -2.96 38.69 6.85
CA ILE A 117 -1.60 38.35 6.43
C ILE A 117 -1.33 36.87 6.78
N PRO A 118 -1.36 35.94 5.80
CA PRO A 118 -1.17 34.53 6.07
C PRO A 118 0.32 34.18 6.22
N PHE A 119 0.64 33.47 7.30
CA PHE A 119 1.93 32.81 7.49
C PHE A 119 1.70 31.30 7.47
N GLU A 120 2.04 30.67 6.35
CA GLU A 120 1.91 29.22 6.17
C GLU A 120 2.75 28.46 7.18
N ARG A 121 2.16 27.41 7.74
CA ARG A 121 2.83 26.57 8.72
C ARG A 121 3.66 25.51 8.03
N ASN A 122 4.88 25.34 8.54
CA ASN A 122 5.65 24.16 8.26
C ASN A 122 5.02 22.97 8.99
N VAL A 123 4.83 21.89 8.23
CA VAL A 123 4.50 20.56 8.73
C VAL A 123 5.71 20.02 9.45
N LYS A 124 5.54 19.44 10.64
CA LYS A 124 6.59 18.65 11.27
C LYS A 124 6.17 17.20 11.28
N GLY A 125 7.14 16.31 11.14
CA GLY A 125 6.91 14.95 11.58
C GLY A 125 8.21 14.26 11.88
N LYS A 126 8.09 13.11 12.54
CA LYS A 126 9.22 12.40 13.13
C LYS A 126 9.65 11.27 12.21
N LEU A 127 10.89 11.33 11.71
CA LEU A 127 11.40 10.24 10.89
C LEU A 127 11.42 8.94 11.73
N PRO A 128 10.87 7.82 11.21
CA PRO A 128 10.86 6.56 11.95
C PRO A 128 12.28 6.14 12.36
N GLY A 129 12.50 5.97 13.67
CA GLY A 129 13.79 5.55 14.21
C GLY A 129 14.84 6.65 14.38
N THR A 130 14.51 7.94 14.14
CA THR A 130 15.44 9.05 14.40
C THR A 130 14.84 10.13 15.32
N SER A 131 15.69 11.00 15.84
CA SER A 131 15.30 12.25 16.53
C SER A 131 15.02 13.39 15.56
N ASP A 132 15.21 13.18 14.26
CA ASP A 132 15.16 14.24 13.26
C ASP A 132 13.71 14.55 12.88
N SER A 133 13.39 15.84 12.82
CA SER A 133 12.15 16.36 12.29
C SER A 133 12.38 16.91 10.89
N VAL A 134 11.60 16.47 9.91
CA VAL A 134 11.56 17.13 8.60
C VAL A 134 10.49 18.20 8.65
N SER A 135 10.84 19.43 8.27
CA SER A 135 9.91 20.53 8.11
C SER A 135 9.68 20.84 6.65
N ASN A 136 8.46 20.61 6.14
CA ASN A 136 8.09 20.92 4.76
C ASN A 136 6.76 21.66 4.72
N ILE A 137 6.47 22.35 3.62
CA ILE A 137 5.15 22.94 3.36
C ILE A 137 4.33 21.92 2.57
N ILE A 138 3.05 21.73 2.91
CA ILE A 138 2.14 20.93 2.07
C ILE A 138 1.95 21.68 0.75
N PRO A 139 2.15 21.06 -0.42
CA PRO A 139 1.88 21.72 -1.69
C PRO A 139 0.39 22.10 -1.81
N ALA A 140 0.09 23.30 -2.32
CA ALA A 140 -1.27 23.86 -2.39
C ALA A 140 -2.29 22.99 -3.15
N ASN A 141 -1.83 22.13 -4.07
CA ASN A 141 -2.67 21.21 -4.84
C ASN A 141 -2.26 19.75 -4.65
N ALA A 142 -1.61 19.43 -3.52
CA ALA A 142 -1.19 18.06 -3.24
C ALA A 142 -2.41 17.12 -3.32
N THR A 143 -2.25 16.02 -4.03
CA THR A 143 -3.25 14.95 -4.06
C THR A 143 -3.32 14.31 -2.67
N LEU A 144 -4.54 13.98 -2.26
CA LEU A 144 -4.85 13.33 -1.00
C LEU A 144 -5.53 11.99 -1.27
N ALA A 145 -5.17 10.96 -0.53
CA ALA A 145 -5.99 9.76 -0.35
C ALA A 145 -6.56 9.77 1.07
N VAL A 146 -7.88 9.76 1.18
CA VAL A 146 -8.61 9.87 2.44
C VAL A 146 -9.27 8.53 2.75
N GLU A 147 -9.03 8.01 3.94
CA GLU A 147 -9.57 6.74 4.38
C GLU A 147 -10.21 6.86 5.76
N ARG A 148 -11.20 6.01 6.04
CA ARG A 148 -11.75 5.91 7.39
C ARG A 148 -10.66 5.42 8.35
N TYR A 149 -10.64 6.00 9.54
CA TYR A 149 -9.75 5.53 10.60
C TYR A 149 -10.12 4.09 10.99
N LEU A 150 -9.09 3.25 11.16
CA LEU A 150 -9.26 1.87 11.61
C LEU A 150 -9.07 1.81 13.13
N GLU A 151 -10.17 1.64 13.85
CA GLU A 151 -10.13 1.47 15.30
C GLU A 151 -9.67 0.05 15.68
N GLY A 152 -8.62 -0.03 16.51
CA GLY A 152 -8.10 -1.28 17.06
C GLY A 152 -6.59 -1.41 16.90
N ASP A 153 -6.06 -2.59 17.25
CA ASP A 153 -4.64 -2.87 17.14
C ASP A 153 -4.24 -3.01 15.67
N TYR A 154 -3.43 -2.06 15.20
CA TYR A 154 -2.89 -2.07 13.85
C TYR A 154 -1.77 -3.10 13.73
N VAL A 155 -1.92 -4.04 12.81
CA VAL A 155 -0.99 -5.16 12.60
C VAL A 155 -0.65 -5.27 11.12
N LYS A 156 0.64 -5.43 10.82
CA LYS A 156 1.12 -5.84 9.48
C LYS A 156 1.28 -7.37 9.45
N PHE A 157 0.47 -8.05 8.66
CA PHE A 157 0.41 -9.50 8.54
C PHE A 157 1.39 -10.05 7.51
N ASN A 158 1.66 -9.27 6.46
CA ASN A 158 2.76 -9.49 5.54
C ASN A 158 3.19 -8.15 4.94
N ASN A 159 4.34 -8.12 4.28
CA ASN A 159 4.80 -6.95 3.52
C ASN A 159 5.01 -7.30 2.04
N ASN A 160 5.42 -6.32 1.23
CA ASN A 160 5.70 -6.53 -0.19
C ASN A 160 7.03 -7.23 -0.49
N SER A 161 7.92 -7.40 0.48
CA SER A 161 9.29 -7.94 0.33
C SER A 161 9.51 -9.30 1.02
N GLY A 162 8.42 -9.98 1.40
CA GLY A 162 8.43 -11.36 1.87
C GLY A 162 8.44 -11.56 3.39
N TYR A 163 8.24 -10.52 4.19
CA TYR A 163 7.87 -10.71 5.59
C TYR A 163 6.48 -11.35 5.68
N LEU A 164 6.34 -12.33 6.56
CA LEU A 164 5.10 -12.99 6.93
C LEU A 164 5.04 -13.00 8.47
N ALA A 165 3.93 -12.52 9.04
CA ALA A 165 3.66 -12.69 10.46
C ALA A 165 3.58 -14.19 10.80
N ARG A 166 3.80 -14.53 12.07
CA ARG A 166 3.87 -15.92 12.55
C ARG A 166 2.60 -16.72 12.19
N GLU A 167 2.75 -18.04 12.19
CA GLU A 167 1.85 -19.03 11.59
C GLU A 167 0.42 -19.06 12.18
N ASP A 168 0.14 -18.40 13.30
CA ASP A 168 -1.16 -18.36 13.97
C ASP A 168 -2.22 -17.48 13.25
N ILE A 169 -1.85 -16.88 12.12
CA ILE A 169 -2.74 -16.06 11.28
C ILE A 169 -2.71 -16.59 9.84
N ALA A 170 -3.28 -17.79 9.64
CA ALA A 170 -3.31 -18.51 8.36
C ALA A 170 -4.00 -17.73 7.22
N THR A 171 -5.01 -16.92 7.53
CA THR A 171 -5.90 -16.29 6.53
C THR A 171 -5.19 -15.28 5.62
N PRO A 172 -4.42 -14.29 6.11
CA PRO A 172 -3.80 -13.29 5.22
C PRO A 172 -2.73 -13.87 4.30
N ALA A 173 -1.92 -14.82 4.79
CA ALA A 173 -0.95 -15.51 3.95
C ALA A 173 -1.64 -16.36 2.86
N ALA A 174 -2.71 -17.07 3.21
CA ALA A 174 -3.50 -17.83 2.24
C ALA A 174 -4.23 -16.91 1.24
N PHE A 175 -4.68 -15.73 1.67
CA PHE A 175 -5.29 -14.74 0.79
C PHE A 175 -4.31 -14.26 -0.29
N SER A 176 -3.07 -13.90 0.09
CA SER A 176 -2.03 -13.54 -0.88
C SER A 176 -1.77 -14.66 -1.90
N HIS A 177 -1.66 -15.92 -1.46
CA HIS A 177 -1.54 -17.07 -2.36
C HIS A 177 -2.78 -17.22 -3.27
N PHE A 178 -3.99 -17.11 -2.71
CA PHE A 178 -5.23 -17.16 -3.48
C PHE A 178 -5.27 -16.11 -4.59
N THR A 179 -4.80 -14.89 -4.34
CA THR A 179 -4.80 -13.85 -5.38
C THR A 179 -3.91 -14.22 -6.58
N TYR A 180 -2.79 -14.91 -6.34
CA TYR A 180 -1.94 -15.45 -7.40
C TYR A 180 -2.63 -16.57 -8.18
N HIS A 181 -3.31 -17.48 -7.47
CA HIS A 181 -4.08 -18.55 -8.10
C HIS A 181 -5.22 -18.03 -8.98
N GLU A 182 -6.06 -17.16 -8.40
CA GLU A 182 -7.28 -16.63 -9.03
C GLU A 182 -6.95 -15.73 -10.22
N SER A 183 -5.85 -14.98 -10.15
CA SER A 183 -5.35 -14.17 -11.27
C SER A 183 -4.58 -14.98 -12.33
N ASN A 184 -4.55 -16.31 -12.21
CA ASN A 184 -3.78 -17.22 -13.06
C ASN A 184 -2.30 -16.82 -13.20
N GLY A 185 -1.71 -16.38 -12.09
CA GLY A 185 -0.29 -16.05 -11.97
C GLY A 185 0.10 -14.63 -12.36
N THR A 186 -0.87 -13.74 -12.61
CA THR A 186 -0.61 -12.37 -13.07
C THR A 186 -0.53 -11.32 -11.96
N ALA A 187 -1.06 -11.61 -10.77
CA ALA A 187 -1.05 -10.65 -9.66
C ALA A 187 -0.98 -11.35 -8.30
N LEU A 188 -0.20 -10.77 -7.38
CA LEU A 188 -0.17 -11.17 -5.98
C LEU A 188 -0.43 -9.94 -5.10
N VAL A 189 -1.51 -9.96 -4.33
CA VAL A 189 -1.85 -8.92 -3.34
C VAL A 189 -1.08 -9.21 -2.04
N CYS A 190 -0.36 -8.21 -1.53
CA CYS A 190 0.47 -8.26 -0.34
C CYS A 190 0.45 -6.91 0.39
N ASP A 191 1.36 -6.73 1.35
CA ASP A 191 1.34 -5.60 2.29
C ASP A 191 0.02 -5.53 3.06
N LEU A 192 -0.45 -6.69 3.52
CA LEU A 192 -1.70 -6.84 4.26
C LEU A 192 -1.52 -6.26 5.66
N GLN A 193 -2.09 -5.09 5.89
CA GLN A 193 -1.95 -4.33 7.13
C GLN A 193 -3.26 -3.66 7.51
N GLY A 194 -3.57 -3.61 8.81
CA GLY A 194 -4.80 -3.04 9.34
C GLY A 194 -5.22 -3.71 10.64
N VAL A 195 -6.53 -3.85 10.86
CA VAL A 195 -7.08 -4.35 12.14
C VAL A 195 -7.74 -5.70 11.95
N ARG A 196 -7.48 -6.62 12.89
CA ARG A 196 -8.21 -7.89 13.04
C ARG A 196 -9.16 -7.77 14.22
N SER A 197 -10.44 -8.04 13.97
CA SER A 197 -11.49 -8.05 14.99
C SER A 197 -12.24 -9.38 15.01
N ARG A 198 -13.27 -9.49 15.85
CA ARG A 198 -14.19 -10.63 15.84
C ARG A 198 -14.98 -10.73 14.52
N ALA A 199 -15.24 -9.58 13.88
CA ALA A 199 -16.00 -9.50 12.64
C ALA A 199 -15.18 -9.85 11.39
N GLY A 200 -13.85 -9.92 11.48
CA GLY A 200 -12.98 -10.19 10.33
C GLY A 200 -11.75 -9.30 10.30
N TYR A 201 -11.21 -9.13 9.10
CA TYR A 201 -10.03 -8.32 8.81
C TYR A 201 -10.45 -7.07 8.03
N LYS A 202 -9.99 -5.91 8.50
CA LYS A 202 -10.08 -4.65 7.76
C LYS A 202 -8.66 -4.20 7.42
N PHE A 203 -8.32 -4.27 6.15
CA PHE A 203 -7.01 -3.88 5.63
C PHE A 203 -7.06 -2.54 4.92
N THR A 204 -5.90 -1.92 4.80
CA THR A 204 -5.68 -0.70 4.02
C THR A 204 -4.33 -0.77 3.31
N ASP A 205 -4.12 0.10 2.31
CA ASP A 205 -2.87 0.23 1.55
C ASP A 205 -2.30 -1.09 1.03
N PRO A 206 -3.06 -1.87 0.25
CA PRO A 206 -2.51 -3.07 -0.36
C PRO A 206 -1.40 -2.72 -1.36
N ALA A 207 -0.40 -3.59 -1.44
CA ALA A 207 0.53 -3.64 -2.57
C ALA A 207 0.16 -4.79 -3.51
N VAL A 208 0.46 -4.64 -4.80
CA VAL A 208 0.26 -5.71 -5.80
C VAL A 208 1.56 -5.92 -6.55
N SER A 209 2.15 -7.12 -6.42
CA SER A 209 3.25 -7.54 -7.28
C SER A 209 2.69 -8.16 -8.56
N SER A 210 3.04 -7.61 -9.72
CA SER A 210 2.44 -7.96 -11.01
C SER A 210 3.36 -8.74 -11.95
N SER A 211 2.77 -9.68 -12.67
CA SER A 211 3.40 -10.50 -13.69
C SER A 211 2.67 -10.29 -15.02
N GLY A 212 3.42 -10.19 -16.12
CA GLY A 212 2.85 -9.97 -17.45
C GLY A 212 2.47 -8.52 -17.77
N THR A 213 2.70 -7.58 -16.85
CA THR A 213 2.59 -6.13 -17.07
C THR A 213 3.94 -5.44 -16.87
N GLN A 214 4.04 -4.18 -17.29
CA GLN A 214 5.20 -3.34 -16.98
C GLN A 214 5.38 -3.23 -15.45
N LEU A 215 6.63 -3.31 -14.98
CA LEU A 215 6.96 -3.11 -13.57
C LEU A 215 6.47 -1.73 -13.11
N GLY A 216 5.83 -1.68 -11.94
CA GLY A 216 5.30 -0.44 -11.40
C GLY A 216 3.88 -0.11 -11.88
N PHE A 217 3.21 -1.04 -12.58
CA PHE A 217 1.82 -0.83 -13.01
C PHE A 217 0.89 -0.57 -11.82
N TYR A 218 1.12 -1.20 -10.67
CA TYR A 218 0.40 -0.93 -9.42
C TYR A 218 1.14 0.05 -8.49
N GLY A 219 2.01 0.89 -9.05
CA GLY A 219 2.78 1.88 -8.30
C GLY A 219 4.11 1.33 -7.80
N SER A 220 4.77 2.11 -6.96
CA SER A 220 6.17 1.86 -6.58
C SER A 220 6.41 0.65 -5.68
N THR A 221 5.34 0.15 -5.08
CA THR A 221 5.34 -1.03 -4.21
C THR A 221 5.17 -2.33 -4.98
N ASP A 222 4.86 -2.24 -6.29
CA ASP A 222 4.82 -3.36 -7.22
C ASP A 222 6.23 -3.89 -7.47
N LEU A 223 6.54 -5.02 -6.82
CA LEU A 223 7.83 -5.68 -6.94
C LEU A 223 7.91 -6.70 -8.09
N GLY A 224 6.87 -6.74 -8.92
CA GLY A 224 6.80 -7.59 -10.09
C GLY A 224 7.04 -9.08 -9.81
N ILE A 225 7.70 -9.75 -10.76
CA ILE A 225 8.12 -11.17 -10.63
C ILE A 225 8.96 -11.41 -9.37
N CYS A 226 9.82 -10.45 -8.98
CA CYS A 226 10.69 -10.61 -7.82
C CYS A 226 9.88 -10.68 -6.51
N GLY A 227 8.87 -9.82 -6.36
CA GLY A 227 7.96 -9.83 -5.20
C GLY A 227 7.18 -11.14 -5.09
N ILE A 228 6.65 -11.64 -6.21
CA ILE A 228 5.94 -12.92 -6.27
C ILE A 228 6.86 -14.06 -5.84
N VAL A 229 8.06 -14.17 -6.45
CA VAL A 229 9.03 -15.23 -6.12
C VAL A 229 9.45 -15.15 -4.65
N LYS A 230 9.68 -13.93 -4.13
CA LYS A 230 10.07 -13.73 -2.73
C LYS A 230 8.96 -14.14 -1.76
N PHE A 231 7.70 -13.80 -2.04
CA PHE A 231 6.56 -14.26 -1.24
C PHE A 231 6.52 -15.79 -1.17
N PHE A 232 6.55 -16.47 -2.32
CA PHE A 232 6.44 -17.93 -2.37
C PHE A 232 7.67 -18.66 -1.81
N LYS A 233 8.86 -18.05 -1.84
CA LYS A 233 10.06 -18.56 -1.16
C LYS A 233 9.85 -18.66 0.35
N ASN A 234 9.10 -17.74 0.94
CA ASN A 234 8.88 -17.65 2.38
C ASN A 234 7.53 -18.24 2.83
N HIS A 235 6.56 -18.36 1.92
CA HIS A 235 5.22 -18.84 2.21
C HIS A 235 5.18 -20.34 2.47
N ARG A 236 4.67 -20.72 3.65
CA ARG A 236 4.25 -22.10 3.95
C ARG A 236 2.74 -22.21 3.72
N CYS A 237 2.34 -23.15 2.88
CA CYS A 237 0.93 -23.43 2.65
C CYS A 237 0.26 -23.94 3.92
N ASN A 238 -1.01 -23.58 4.08
CA ASN A 238 -1.89 -24.09 5.13
C ASN A 238 -3.15 -24.69 4.50
N GLU A 239 -4.12 -25.08 5.32
CA GLU A 239 -5.37 -25.72 4.88
C GLU A 239 -6.14 -24.91 3.83
N LEU A 240 -6.11 -23.58 3.90
CA LEU A 240 -6.76 -22.70 2.92
C LEU A 240 -6.00 -22.67 1.58
N CYS A 241 -4.76 -23.13 1.53
CA CYS A 241 -3.94 -23.15 0.31
C CYS A 241 -4.11 -24.43 -0.52
N LYS A 242 -4.85 -25.44 -0.03
CA LYS A 242 -4.99 -26.72 -0.72
C LYS A 242 -5.60 -26.52 -2.12
N GLY A 243 -4.92 -27.06 -3.13
CA GLY A 243 -5.32 -26.96 -4.53
C GLY A 243 -5.06 -25.60 -5.19
N LEU A 244 -4.43 -24.65 -4.50
CA LEU A 244 -4.02 -23.38 -5.09
C LEU A 244 -2.76 -23.55 -5.95
N LYS A 245 -2.62 -22.67 -6.94
CA LYS A 245 -1.52 -22.71 -7.91
C LYS A 245 -0.32 -21.94 -7.37
N LYS A 246 0.88 -22.47 -7.61
CA LYS A 246 2.17 -21.85 -7.26
C LYS A 246 2.94 -21.42 -8.52
N PRO A 247 3.87 -20.46 -8.40
CA PRO A 247 4.69 -20.06 -9.52
C PRO A 247 5.71 -21.15 -9.88
N LYS A 248 5.72 -21.54 -11.16
CA LYS A 248 6.82 -22.24 -11.81
C LYS A 248 7.52 -21.28 -12.74
N ILE A 249 8.80 -21.05 -12.50
CA ILE A 249 9.62 -20.19 -13.36
C ILE A 249 9.97 -20.99 -14.62
N THR A 250 9.60 -20.48 -15.80
CA THR A 250 9.98 -21.07 -17.09
C THR A 250 10.93 -20.16 -17.85
N ASN A 251 11.74 -20.76 -18.74
CA ASN A 251 12.71 -20.06 -19.61
C ASN A 251 13.73 -19.17 -18.87
N LEU A 252 14.32 -19.67 -17.77
CA LEU A 252 15.29 -18.93 -16.97
C LEU A 252 16.74 -19.23 -17.43
N SER A 253 17.40 -18.27 -18.08
CA SER A 253 18.83 -18.39 -18.39
C SER A 253 19.69 -18.36 -17.11
N LEU A 254 20.93 -18.86 -17.19
CA LEU A 254 21.85 -18.84 -16.04
C LEU A 254 22.09 -17.41 -15.52
N GLY A 255 22.26 -16.44 -16.42
CA GLY A 255 22.45 -15.04 -16.05
C GLY A 255 21.23 -14.45 -15.34
N GLU A 256 20.02 -14.73 -15.82
CA GLU A 256 18.79 -14.28 -15.18
C GLU A 256 18.57 -14.95 -13.82
N ARG A 257 18.94 -16.22 -13.68
CA ARG A 257 18.90 -16.94 -12.39
C ARG A 257 19.76 -16.25 -11.34
N VAL A 258 20.99 -15.89 -11.69
CA VAL A 258 21.92 -15.22 -10.77
C VAL A 258 21.37 -13.85 -10.35
N VAL A 259 20.84 -13.08 -11.30
CA VAL A 259 20.29 -11.76 -11.00
C VAL A 259 19.01 -11.85 -10.16
N LEU A 260 18.09 -12.76 -10.51
CA LEU A 260 16.86 -12.97 -9.74
C LEU A 260 17.18 -13.40 -8.30
N ALA A 261 18.11 -14.37 -8.12
CA ALA A 261 18.54 -14.80 -6.80
C ALA A 261 19.13 -13.64 -5.99
N LYS A 262 20.03 -12.85 -6.59
CA LYS A 262 20.62 -11.66 -5.95
C LYS A 262 19.56 -10.67 -5.49
N ILE A 263 18.55 -10.38 -6.32
CA ILE A 263 17.46 -9.47 -5.97
C ILE A 263 16.64 -10.05 -4.81
N VAL A 264 16.18 -11.29 -4.92
CA VAL A 264 15.28 -11.95 -3.95
C VAL A 264 15.98 -12.16 -2.60
N ASP A 265 17.27 -12.48 -2.60
CA ASP A 265 18.05 -12.71 -1.38
C ASP A 265 18.35 -11.40 -0.63
N ASN A 266 18.52 -10.30 -1.36
CA ASN A 266 18.73 -8.97 -0.76
C ASN A 266 17.42 -8.34 -0.25
N MET A 267 16.24 -8.85 -0.61
CA MET A 267 14.98 -8.32 -0.10
C MET A 267 14.82 -8.60 1.41
N PRO A 268 14.58 -7.56 2.23
CA PRO A 268 14.42 -7.72 3.68
C PRO A 268 13.12 -8.48 3.98
N SER A 269 13.19 -9.48 4.86
CA SER A 269 12.03 -10.30 5.22
C SER A 269 11.81 -10.50 6.72
N HIS A 270 12.60 -9.82 7.56
CA HIS A 270 12.64 -10.08 9.01
C HIS A 270 11.84 -9.08 9.85
N SER A 271 11.18 -8.09 9.26
CA SER A 271 10.54 -7.01 10.01
C SER A 271 9.11 -6.79 9.57
N ALA A 272 8.23 -6.62 10.57
CA ALA A 272 6.86 -6.12 10.42
C ALA A 272 6.82 -4.61 10.10
N SER A 273 7.94 -4.01 9.71
CA SER A 273 8.06 -2.58 9.43
C SER A 273 6.95 -2.09 8.50
N THR A 274 6.38 -0.94 8.84
CA THR A 274 5.48 -0.20 7.96
C THR A 274 6.20 0.31 6.71
N HIS A 275 7.54 0.39 6.74
CA HIS A 275 8.35 0.80 5.60
C HIS A 275 8.22 -0.19 4.42
N THR A 276 7.74 0.32 3.29
CA THR A 276 7.55 -0.46 2.06
C THR A 276 8.83 -0.49 1.23
N TYR A 277 9.25 -1.68 0.81
CA TYR A 277 10.48 -1.85 0.03
C TYR A 277 10.30 -1.41 -1.42
N GLN A 278 11.32 -0.76 -1.99
CA GLN A 278 11.33 -0.34 -3.40
C GLN A 278 12.54 -0.91 -4.14
N LEU A 279 12.27 -1.71 -5.17
CA LEU A 279 13.28 -2.44 -5.96
C LEU A 279 14.37 -1.55 -6.55
N SER A 280 13.98 -0.43 -7.16
CA SER A 280 14.90 0.46 -7.88
C SER A 280 15.86 1.22 -6.96
N LEU A 281 15.52 1.37 -5.68
CA LEU A 281 16.33 2.08 -4.70
C LEU A 281 17.17 1.15 -3.81
N SER A 282 16.64 -0.05 -3.53
CA SER A 282 17.13 -0.86 -2.41
C SER A 282 17.79 -2.18 -2.81
N SER A 283 17.66 -2.62 -4.07
CA SER A 283 18.14 -3.96 -4.48
C SER A 283 19.64 -4.08 -4.70
N GLY A 284 20.35 -2.95 -4.89
CA GLY A 284 21.75 -2.96 -5.33
C GLY A 284 21.95 -3.56 -6.73
N VAL A 285 20.88 -3.59 -7.54
CA VAL A 285 20.86 -4.11 -8.92
C VAL A 285 20.39 -3.01 -9.86
N SER A 286 20.92 -2.97 -11.08
CA SER A 286 20.57 -1.93 -12.03
C SER A 286 19.09 -2.02 -12.45
N THR A 287 18.44 -0.87 -12.65
CA THR A 287 17.06 -0.81 -13.17
C THR A 287 16.93 -1.54 -14.51
N ARG A 288 17.98 -1.56 -15.33
CA ARG A 288 18.03 -2.32 -16.59
C ARG A 288 17.89 -3.82 -16.34
N ASP A 289 18.64 -4.37 -15.41
CA ASP A 289 18.58 -5.79 -15.08
C ASP A 289 17.24 -6.17 -14.42
N ILE A 290 16.71 -5.32 -13.54
CA ILE A 290 15.39 -5.53 -12.93
C ILE A 290 14.30 -5.61 -14.02
N ASN A 291 14.32 -4.67 -14.97
CA ASN A 291 13.38 -4.70 -16.10
C ASN A 291 13.59 -5.92 -17.02
N ARG A 292 14.84 -6.38 -17.20
CA ARG A 292 15.13 -7.61 -17.94
C ARG A 292 14.45 -8.81 -17.29
N ILE A 293 14.57 -8.94 -15.96
CA ILE A 293 13.90 -10.00 -15.19
C ILE A 293 12.38 -9.92 -15.37
N GLN A 294 11.78 -8.73 -15.22
CA GLN A 294 10.34 -8.56 -15.39
C GLN A 294 9.84 -8.94 -16.80
N ASN A 295 10.60 -8.58 -17.83
CA ASN A 295 10.15 -8.72 -19.22
C ASN A 295 10.39 -10.12 -19.79
N ASN A 296 11.52 -10.75 -19.44
CA ASN A 296 11.96 -12.01 -20.06
C ASN A 296 11.44 -13.25 -19.33
N ILE A 297 11.31 -13.18 -18.00
CA ILE A 297 10.86 -14.33 -17.22
C ILE A 297 9.35 -14.47 -17.33
N ARG A 298 8.88 -15.72 -17.34
CA ARG A 298 7.47 -16.07 -17.20
C ARG A 298 7.26 -16.93 -15.97
N LEU A 299 6.19 -16.63 -15.24
CA LEU A 299 5.71 -17.42 -14.13
C LEU A 299 4.45 -18.16 -14.60
N GLU A 300 4.54 -19.48 -14.69
CA GLU A 300 3.37 -20.33 -14.93
C GLU A 300 2.71 -20.67 -13.59
N ALA A 301 1.41 -20.44 -13.48
CA ALA A 301 0.64 -20.81 -12.30
C ALA A 301 0.25 -22.31 -12.40
N VAL A 302 1.00 -23.15 -11.68
CA VAL A 302 0.83 -24.62 -11.73
C VAL A 302 0.19 -25.12 -10.44
N SER A 303 -0.76 -26.04 -10.55
CA SER A 303 -1.29 -26.76 -9.39
C SER A 303 -0.20 -27.69 -8.85
N GLU A 304 -0.18 -27.92 -7.53
CA GLU A 304 0.63 -29.03 -7.01
C GLU A 304 0.09 -30.34 -7.58
N GLU A 305 0.96 -31.14 -8.19
CA GLU A 305 0.61 -32.51 -8.54
C GLU A 305 0.29 -33.29 -7.25
N PRO A 306 -0.74 -34.13 -7.21
CA PRO A 306 -0.96 -35.02 -6.08
C PRO A 306 0.29 -35.89 -5.92
N VAL A 307 0.95 -35.77 -4.76
CA VAL A 307 2.02 -36.68 -4.33
C VAL A 307 1.44 -38.06 -4.07
#